data_AF-A0A1V6CD62-F1
#
_entry.id   AF-A0A1V6CD62-F1
#
_cell.length_a   1.000
_cell.length_b   1.000
_cell.length_c   1.000
_cell.angle_alpha   90.00
_cell.angle_beta   90.00
_cell.angle_gamma   90.00
#
_symmetry.space_group_name_H-M   'P 1'
#
loop_
_entity.id
_entity.type
_entity.pdbx_description
1 polymer ?
#
loop_
_entity_poly.entity_id
_entity_poly.type
_entity_poly.pdbx_seq_one_letter_code
_entity_poly.pdbx_strand_id
1 'polypeptide(L)'
;MVILGMKEEVLKSEAIWLCTYCYTCQERCPQDVGITDLMFALKNMATREGHMHPSYNAQIGVLSNFGRMYEITDFDNKKREKIGLPPVSNSKEVVNVILEKEELKGAAQ
;
A
#
# COMPACT_ATOMS: atom_id res chain seq x y z
N MET A 1 -1.63 -12.52 21.05
CA MET A 1 -2.75 -13.00 20.20
C MET A 1 -2.28 -14.03 19.19
N VAL A 2 -1.40 -13.71 18.24
CA VAL A 2 -0.91 -14.71 17.26
C VAL A 2 -0.22 -15.92 17.90
N ILE A 3 0.71 -15.70 18.84
CA ILE A 3 1.39 -16.79 19.59
C ILE A 3 0.41 -17.58 20.48
N LEU A 4 -0.76 -17.01 20.78
CA LEU A 4 -1.81 -17.67 21.56
C LEU A 4 -2.76 -18.51 20.68
N GLY A 5 -2.41 -18.75 19.41
CA GLY A 5 -3.23 -19.50 18.45
C GLY A 5 -4.30 -18.67 17.75
N MET A 6 -4.41 -17.37 18.04
CA MET A 6 -5.46 -16.49 17.49
C MET A 6 -5.02 -15.79 16.20
N LYS A 7 -4.36 -16.52 15.30
CA LYS A 7 -3.80 -15.94 14.07
C LYS A 7 -4.92 -15.40 13.17
N GLU A 8 -5.96 -16.20 12.95
CA GLU A 8 -7.07 -15.88 12.05
C GLU A 8 -7.81 -14.62 12.49
N GLU A 9 -8.09 -14.48 13.80
CA GLU A 9 -8.76 -13.31 14.35
C GLU A 9 -7.93 -12.05 14.17
N VAL A 10 -6.60 -12.15 14.29
CA VAL A 10 -5.68 -11.02 14.08
C VAL A 10 -5.65 -10.62 12.61
N LEU A 11 -5.53 -11.58 11.68
CA LEU A 11 -5.41 -11.27 10.25
C LEU A 11 -6.71 -10.73 9.64
N LYS A 12 -7.87 -11.12 10.17
CA LYS A 12 -9.19 -10.59 9.79
C LYS A 12 -9.55 -9.28 10.48
N SER A 13 -8.77 -8.84 11.47
CA SER A 13 -9.08 -7.64 12.24
C SER A 13 -8.74 -6.37 11.49
N GLU A 14 -9.65 -5.40 11.47
CA GLU A 14 -9.39 -4.05 10.98
C GLU A 14 -8.28 -3.32 11.75
N ALA A 15 -8.00 -3.74 12.98
CA ALA A 15 -7.01 -3.09 13.83
C ALA A 15 -5.61 -3.07 13.21
N ILE A 16 -5.23 -4.10 12.44
CA ILE A 16 -3.91 -4.12 11.81
C ILE A 16 -3.76 -2.99 10.78
N TRP A 17 -4.84 -2.66 10.07
CA TRP A 17 -4.87 -1.66 9.01
C TRP A 17 -4.80 -0.21 9.52
N LEU A 18 -5.14 0.03 10.79
CA LEU A 18 -5.07 1.34 11.45
C LEU A 18 -3.63 1.79 11.78
N CYS A 19 -2.65 0.88 11.72
CA CYS A 19 -1.25 1.24 11.91
C CYS A 19 -0.79 2.18 10.79
N THR A 20 -0.38 3.40 11.17
CA THR A 20 0.13 4.46 10.29
C THR A 20 1.62 4.36 10.01
N TYR A 21 2.30 3.34 10.55
CA TYR A 21 3.75 3.18 10.47
C TYR A 21 4.53 4.41 10.98
N CYS A 22 4.09 5.01 12.08
CA CYS A 22 4.75 6.18 12.67
C CYS A 22 6.00 5.86 13.50
N TYR A 23 6.36 4.57 13.66
CA TYR A 23 7.49 4.06 14.43
C TYR A 23 7.51 4.37 15.93
N THR A 24 6.57 5.17 16.45
CA THR A 24 6.60 5.65 17.84
C THR A 24 6.58 4.52 18.88
N CYS A 25 5.86 3.42 18.61
CA CYS A 25 5.83 2.27 19.51
C CYS A 25 7.18 1.52 19.55
N GLN A 26 7.85 1.41 18.40
CA GLN A 26 9.14 0.74 18.25
C GLN A 26 10.25 1.54 18.94
N GLU A 27 10.35 2.84 18.68
CA GLU A 27 11.34 3.74 19.28
C GLU A 27 11.24 3.85 20.82
N ARG A 28 10.05 3.55 21.37
CA ARG A 28 9.80 3.61 22.82
C ARG A 28 9.84 2.25 23.49
N CYS A 29 10.06 1.17 22.75
CA CYS A 29 9.94 -0.18 23.30
C CYS A 29 11.13 -0.48 24.22
N PRO A 30 10.91 -0.69 25.53
CA PRO A 30 12.00 -1.05 26.45
C PRO A 30 12.50 -2.48 26.26
N GLN A 31 11.86 -3.26 25.37
CA GLN A 31 12.20 -4.65 25.06
C GLN A 31 12.72 -4.80 23.63
N ASP A 32 13.01 -3.69 22.94
CA ASP A 32 13.56 -3.67 21.58
C ASP A 32 12.72 -4.48 20.57
N VAL A 33 11.39 -4.41 20.71
CA VAL A 33 10.48 -5.10 19.79
C VAL A 33 10.30 -4.26 18.53
N GLY A 34 10.58 -4.88 17.38
CA GLY A 34 10.26 -4.34 16.04
C GLY A 34 8.76 -4.33 15.76
N ILE A 35 8.00 -3.51 16.51
CA ILE A 35 6.53 -3.50 16.44
C ILE A 35 6.06 -3.05 15.05
N THR A 36 6.72 -2.08 14.42
CA THR A 36 6.32 -1.60 13.09
C THR A 36 6.54 -2.68 12.03
N ASP A 37 7.68 -3.38 12.09
CA ASP A 37 8.00 -4.51 11.22
C ASP A 37 7.04 -5.68 11.41
N LEU A 38 6.63 -5.94 12.66
CA LEU A 38 5.56 -6.88 12.97
C LEU A 38 4.25 -6.49 12.30
N MET A 39 3.85 -5.23 12.32
CA MET A 39 2.64 -4.77 11.64
C MET A 39 2.73 -4.94 10.12
N PHE A 40 3.90 -4.72 9.50
CA PHE A 40 4.13 -5.04 8.10
C PHE A 40 3.96 -6.54 7.82
N ALA A 41 4.58 -7.39 8.63
CA ALA A 41 4.48 -8.84 8.48
C ALA A 41 3.02 -9.32 8.58
N LEU A 42 2.26 -8.83 9.55
CA LEU A 42 0.85 -9.16 9.72
C LEU A 42 0.00 -8.75 8.51
N LYS A 43 0.15 -7.53 8.01
CA LYS A 43 -0.60 -7.08 6.82
C LYS A 43 -0.22 -7.88 5.56
N ASN A 44 1.06 -8.20 5.37
CA ASN A 44 1.50 -9.05 4.26
C ASN A 44 0.90 -10.46 4.34
N MET A 45 0.84 -11.04 5.54
CA MET A 45 0.16 -12.32 5.76
C MET A 45 -1.34 -12.22 5.48
N ALA A 46 -2.00 -11.21 6.03
CA ALA A 46 -3.42 -10.94 5.77
C ALA A 46 -3.70 -10.79 4.27
N THR A 47 -2.86 -10.06 3.53
CA THR A 47 -2.98 -9.92 2.06
C THR A 47 -2.88 -11.26 1.34
N ARG A 48 -1.88 -12.09 1.66
CA ARG A 48 -1.73 -13.41 1.03
C ARG A 48 -2.87 -14.37 1.36
N GLU A 49 -3.50 -14.20 2.52
CA GLU A 49 -4.65 -15.00 2.97
C GLU A 49 -6.00 -14.43 2.54
N GLY A 50 -6.02 -13.37 1.70
CA GLY A 50 -7.23 -12.80 1.13
C GLY A 50 -7.98 -11.84 2.05
N HIS A 51 -7.32 -11.31 3.08
CA HIS A 51 -7.86 -10.33 4.04
C HIS A 51 -7.34 -8.90 3.80
N MET A 52 -6.92 -8.60 2.56
CA MET A 52 -6.47 -7.26 2.17
C MET A 52 -7.61 -6.24 2.27
N HIS A 53 -7.35 -5.11 2.94
CA HIS A 53 -8.34 -4.05 3.04
C HIS A 53 -8.68 -3.46 1.65
N PRO A 54 -9.97 -3.20 1.32
CA PRO A 54 -10.40 -2.79 -0.02
C PRO A 54 -9.71 -1.55 -0.58
N SER A 55 -9.27 -0.62 0.28
CA SER A 55 -8.52 0.57 -0.17
C SER A 55 -7.23 0.24 -0.91
N TYR A 56 -6.57 -0.89 -0.62
CA TYR A 56 -5.35 -1.28 -1.34
C TYR A 56 -5.67 -1.82 -2.73
N ASN A 57 -6.77 -2.56 -2.90
CA ASN A 57 -7.25 -2.99 -4.22
C ASN A 57 -7.56 -1.78 -5.12
N ALA A 58 -8.24 -0.77 -4.55
CA ALA A 58 -8.49 0.49 -5.27
C ALA A 58 -7.17 1.18 -5.69
N GLN A 59 -6.17 1.24 -4.79
CA GLN A 59 -4.86 1.83 -5.10
C GLN A 59 -4.11 1.05 -6.18
N ILE A 60 -4.16 -0.28 -6.17
CA ILE A 60 -3.58 -1.12 -7.24
C ILE A 60 -4.22 -0.80 -8.58
N GLY A 61 -5.55 -0.58 -8.62
CA GLY A 61 -6.25 -0.16 -9.84
C GLY A 61 -5.75 1.19 -10.37
N VAL A 62 -5.58 2.18 -9.50
CA VAL A 62 -5.06 3.51 -9.87
C VAL A 62 -3.62 3.40 -10.40
N LEU A 63 -2.76 2.62 -9.72
CA LEU A 63 -1.39 2.34 -10.14
C LEU A 63 -1.33 1.62 -11.49
N SER A 64 -2.17 0.62 -11.72
CA SER A 64 -2.24 -0.11 -12.99
C SER A 64 -2.65 0.80 -14.17
N ASN A 65 -3.60 1.71 -13.92
CA ASN A 65 -4.13 2.60 -14.96
C ASN A 65 -3.20 3.76 -15.29
N PHE A 66 -2.62 4.40 -14.27
CA PHE A 66 -1.88 5.67 -14.44
C PHE A 66 -0.37 5.54 -14.15
N GLY A 67 0.06 4.42 -13.57
CA GLY A 67 1.42 4.23 -13.08
C GLY A 67 1.78 5.07 -11.85
N ARG A 68 0.77 5.68 -11.23
CA ARG A 68 0.88 6.66 -10.13
C ARG A 68 -0.34 6.54 -9.22
N MET A 69 -0.27 7.16 -8.05
CA MET A 69 -1.38 7.19 -7.08
C MET A 69 -2.54 8.11 -7.47
N TYR A 70 -2.38 8.91 -8.52
CA TYR A 70 -3.43 9.75 -9.09
C TYR A 70 -3.14 9.99 -10.58
N GLU A 71 -4.19 10.26 -11.34
CA GLU A 71 -4.10 10.58 -12.77
C GLU A 71 -3.49 11.96 -12.98
N ILE A 72 -2.50 12.05 -13.88
CA ILE A 72 -2.08 13.35 -14.41
C ILE A 72 -3.05 13.80 -15.49
N THR A 73 -3.69 14.94 -15.27
CA THR A 73 -4.62 15.56 -16.20
C THR A 73 -4.02 16.80 -16.86
N ASP A 74 -4.72 17.34 -17.86
CA ASP A 74 -4.37 18.63 -18.46
C ASP A 74 -4.35 19.78 -17.45
N PHE A 75 -5.18 19.70 -16.40
CA PHE A 75 -5.19 20.69 -15.34
C PHE A 75 -3.85 20.73 -14.58
N ASP A 76 -3.28 19.56 -14.29
CA ASP A 76 -1.98 19.43 -13.62
C ASP A 76 -0.87 20.02 -14.48
N ASN A 77 -0.83 19.69 -15.78
CA ASN A 77 0.19 20.20 -16.69
C ASN A 77 0.05 21.72 -16.92
N LYS A 78 -1.18 22.26 -16.98
CA LYS A 78 -1.40 23.72 -17.00
C LYS A 78 -0.89 24.41 -15.74
N LYS A 79 -1.06 23.80 -14.56
CA LYS A 79 -0.53 24.35 -13.30
C LYS A 79 1.00 24.33 -13.29
N ARG A 80 1.61 23.26 -13.81
CA ARG A 80 3.08 23.12 -13.95
C ARG A 80 3.66 24.17 -14.88
N GLU A 81 3.05 24.36 -16.06
CA GLU A 81 3.46 25.37 -17.04
C GLU A 81 3.45 26.79 -16.45
N LYS A 82 2.38 27.15 -15.71
CA LYS A 82 2.27 28.46 -15.04
C LYS A 82 3.42 28.77 -14.08
N ILE A 83 4.09 27.75 -13.55
CA ILE A 83 5.25 27.89 -12.66
C ILE A 83 6.56 27.47 -13.33
N GLY A 84 6.58 27.37 -14.67
CA GLY A 84 7.78 27.07 -15.46
C GLY A 84 8.28 25.63 -15.38
N LEU A 85 7.45 24.68 -14.94
CA LEU A 85 7.81 23.26 -14.86
C LEU A 85 7.43 22.49 -16.13
N PRO A 86 8.24 21.50 -16.55
CA PRO A 86 7.94 20.69 -17.74
C PRO A 86 6.70 19.81 -17.51
N PRO A 87 5.97 19.45 -18.58
CA PRO A 87 4.84 18.55 -18.47
C PRO A 87 5.29 17.15 -18.01
N VAL A 88 4.37 16.42 -17.39
CA VAL A 88 4.55 15.01 -17.03
C VAL A 88 3.42 14.18 -17.61
N SER A 89 3.69 12.91 -17.90
CA SER A 89 2.71 11.95 -18.39
C SER A 89 2.49 10.81 -17.39
N ASN A 90 1.35 10.13 -17.55
CA ASN A 90 1.14 8.82 -16.94
C ASN A 90 2.10 7.80 -17.61
N SER A 91 2.69 6.89 -16.84
CA SER A 91 3.57 5.82 -17.35
C SER A 91 3.34 4.56 -16.54
N LYS A 92 2.70 3.58 -17.17
CA LYS A 92 2.19 2.37 -16.52
C LYS A 92 3.04 1.14 -16.79
N GLU A 93 4.00 1.22 -17.71
CA GLU A 93 4.73 0.08 -18.26
C GLU A 93 5.50 -0.65 -17.16
N VAL A 94 6.34 0.08 -16.43
CA VAL A 94 7.15 -0.48 -15.32
C VAL A 94 6.27 -0.98 -14.19
N VAL A 95 5.21 -0.24 -13.85
CA VAL A 95 4.29 -0.61 -12.78
C VAL A 95 3.56 -1.92 -13.12
N ASN A 96 3.09 -2.08 -14.36
CA ASN A 96 2.42 -3.29 -14.79
C ASN A 96 3.32 -4.52 -14.79
N VAL A 97 4.60 -4.36 -15.15
CA VAL A 97 5.61 -5.44 -15.04
C VAL A 97 5.78 -5.87 -13.58
N ILE A 98 5.83 -4.92 -12.65
CA ILE A 98 5.95 -5.23 -11.21
C ILE A 98 4.68 -5.92 -10.70
N LEU A 99 3.49 -5.40 -11.03
CA LEU A 99 2.21 -5.98 -10.61
C LEU A 99 1.98 -7.40 -11.16
N GLU A 100 2.46 -7.69 -12.37
CA GLU A 100 2.47 -9.04 -12.93
C GLU A 100 3.36 -9.98 -12.13
N LYS A 101 4.59 -9.55 -11.84
CA LYS A 101 5.58 -10.35 -11.12
C LYS A 101 5.12 -10.70 -9.70
N GLU A 102 4.41 -9.78 -9.05
CA GLU A 102 3.90 -9.96 -7.69
C GLU A 102 2.48 -10.58 -7.65
N GLU A 103 1.94 -11.03 -8.79
CA GLU A 103 0.61 -11.64 -8.91
C GLU A 103 -0.56 -10.74 -8.45
N LEU A 104 -0.37 -9.42 -8.46
CA LEU A 104 -1.34 -8.41 -8.00
C LEU A 104 -2.23 -7.85 -9.13
N LYS A 105 -1.98 -8.23 -10.38
CA LYS A 105 -2.69 -7.68 -11.56
C LYS A 105 -4.21 -7.93 -11.54
N GLY A 106 -4.67 -8.95 -10.82
CA GLY A 106 -6.09 -9.31 -10.65
C GLY A 106 -6.78 -8.74 -9.41
N ALA A 107 -6.03 -8.10 -8.50
CA ALA A 107 -6.57 -7.56 -7.24
C ALA A 107 -7.40 -6.27 -7.43
N ALA A 108 -7.42 -5.70 -8.64
CA ALA A 108 -8.12 -4.47 -8.98
C ALA A 108 -9.59 -4.66 -9.44
N GLN A 109 -10.18 -5.85 -9.23
CA GLN A 109 -11.57 -6.17 -9.58
C GLN A 109 -12.51 -5.99 -8.39
#